data_AF-A0A352RUE2-F1
#
_entry.id   AF-A0A352RUE2-F1
#
_cell.length_a   1.000
_cell.length_b   1.000
_cell.length_c   1.000
_cell.angle_alpha   90.00
_cell.angle_beta   90.00
_cell.angle_gamma   90.00
#
_symmetry.space_group_name_H-M   'P 1'
#
loop_
_entity.id
_entity.type
_entity.pdbx_description
1 polymer ?
#
loop_
_entity_poly.entity_id
_entity_poly.type
_entity_poly.pdbx_seq_one_letter_code
_entity_poly.pdbx_strand_id
1 'polypeptide(L)' 'MNEHRPIQEEELLAYVDHALDPTRLREIEAYLQQHPDVATRIEGYMAQREQLRAALAPIADEPVPPELNLRHMLT' A
#
# COMPACT_ATOMS: atom_id res chain seq x y z
N MET A 1 -24.53 16.92 -3.18
CA MET A 1 -23.82 17.11 -4.45
C MET A 1 -22.59 16.23 -4.38
N ASN A 2 -22.61 15.03 -4.96
CA ASN A 2 -21.43 14.17 -4.98
C ASN A 2 -20.49 14.71 -6.05
N GLU A 3 -19.64 15.64 -5.63
CA GLU A 3 -18.52 16.10 -6.42
C GLU A 3 -17.60 14.89 -6.64
N HIS A 4 -17.70 14.29 -7.83
CA HIS A 4 -16.80 13.22 -8.24
C HIS A 4 -15.42 13.84 -8.42
N ARG A 5 -14.67 13.93 -7.32
CA ARG A 5 -13.29 14.39 -7.36
C ARG A 5 -12.52 13.40 -8.24
N PRO A 6 -11.83 13.88 -9.28
CA PRO A 6 -11.06 13.03 -10.17
C PRO A 6 -10.03 12.23 -9.36
N ILE A 7 -9.83 10.96 -9.71
CA ILE A 7 -8.82 10.11 -9.09
C ILE A 7 -7.45 10.74 -9.34
N GLN A 8 -6.68 10.93 -8.27
CA GLN A 8 -5.32 11.45 -8.34
C GLN A 8 -4.28 10.32 -8.30
N GLU A 9 -3.07 10.60 -8.78
CA GLU A 9 -1.97 9.63 -8.76
C GLU A 9 -1.63 9.18 -7.34
N GLU A 10 -1.68 10.08 -6.36
CA GLU A 10 -1.41 9.77 -4.96
C GLU A 10 -2.39 8.73 -4.40
N GLU A 11 -3.63 8.72 -4.89
CA GLU A 11 -4.65 7.77 -4.44
C GLU A 11 -4.46 6.40 -5.09
N LEU A 12 -3.92 6.35 -6.32
CA LEU A 12 -3.48 5.10 -6.93
C LEU A 12 -2.27 4.50 -6.21
N LEU A 13 -1.35 5.33 -5.73
CA LEU A 13 -0.25 4.86 -4.87
C LEU A 13 -0.76 4.41 -3.50
N ALA A 14 -1.70 5.14 -2.90
CA ALA A 14 -2.36 4.72 -1.67
C ALA A 14 -3.12 3.39 -1.83
N TYR A 15 -3.68 3.13 -3.02
CA TYR A 15 -4.26 1.82 -3.37
C TYR A 15 -3.21 0.71 -3.33
N VAL A 16 -2.05 0.91 -3.97
CA VAL A 16 -0.92 -0.03 -3.92
C VAL A 16 -0.48 -0.32 -2.48
N ASP A 17 -0.47 0.71 -1.63
CA ASP A 17 -0.04 0.62 -0.24
C ASP A 17 -1.12 0.08 0.72
N HIS A 18 -2.34 -0.17 0.24
CA HIS A 18 -3.51 -0.54 1.06
C HIS A 18 -3.87 0.53 2.11
N ALA A 19 -3.67 1.80 1.78
CA ALA A 19 -3.84 2.95 2.66
C ALA A 19 -5.12 3.76 2.39
N LEU A 20 -6.15 3.11 1.84
CA LEU A 20 -7.43 3.74 1.49
C LEU A 20 -8.56 3.27 2.41
N ASP A 21 -9.53 4.16 2.63
CA ASP A 21 -10.79 3.75 3.24
C ASP A 21 -11.64 2.91 2.26
N PRO A 22 -12.60 2.11 2.77
CA PRO A 22 -13.39 1.20 1.92
C PRO A 22 -14.27 1.89 0.87
N THR A 23 -14.61 3.16 1.05
CA THR A 23 -15.40 3.90 0.05
C THR A 23 -14.50 4.29 -1.10
N ARG A 24 -13.33 4.88 -0.81
CA ARG A 24 -12.39 5.29 -1.84
C ARG A 24 -11.76 4.11 -2.59
N LEU A 25 -11.56 2.99 -1.89
CA LEU A 25 -11.12 1.72 -2.49
C LEU A 25 -12.04 1.31 -3.66
N ARG A 26 -13.35 1.27 -3.43
CA ARG A 26 -14.34 0.86 -4.45
C ARG A 26 -14.39 1.81 -5.64
N GLU A 27 -14.20 3.11 -5.39
CA GLU A 27 -14.15 4.11 -6.46
C GLU A 27 -12.91 3.92 -7.35
N ILE A 28 -11.76 3.61 -6.75
CA ILE A 28 -10.54 3.29 -7.50
C ILE A 28 -10.68 1.98 -8.25
N GLU A 29 -11.25 0.93 -7.65
CA GLU A 29 -11.48 -0.34 -8.35
C GLU A 29 -12.36 -0.16 -9.58
N ALA A 30 -13.44 0.61 -9.47
CA ALA A 30 -14.31 0.94 -10.60
C ALA A 30 -13.57 1.74 -11.68
N TYR A 31 -12.70 2.67 -11.29
CA TYR A 31 -11.85 3.42 -12.20
C TYR A 31 -10.84 2.50 -12.92
N LEU A 32 -10.13 1.62 -12.21
CA LEU A 32 -9.16 0.70 -12.82
C LEU A 32 -9.82 -0.26 -13.82
N GLN A 33 -11.08 -0.68 -13.59
CA GLN A 33 -11.85 -1.47 -14.56
C GLN A 33 -12.10 -0.72 -15.88
N GLN A 34 -12.20 0.62 -15.83
CA GLN A 34 -12.44 1.47 -17.00
C GLN A 34 -11.13 1.95 -17.67
N HIS A 35 -9.99 1.80 -16.99
CA HIS A 35 -8.68 2.29 -17.40
C HIS A 35 -7.62 1.18 -17.36
N PRO A 36 -7.63 0.23 -18.33
CA PRO A 36 -6.79 -0.96 -18.30
C PRO A 36 -5.28 -0.68 -18.42
N ASP A 37 -4.91 0.43 -19.08
CA ASP A 37 -3.53 0.92 -19.15
C ASP A 37 -3.02 1.33 -17.77
N VAL A 38 -3.85 2.04 -17.00
CA VAL A 38 -3.53 2.42 -15.61
C VAL A 38 -3.52 1.18 -14.72
N ALA A 39 -4.50 0.27 -14.87
CA ALA A 39 -4.55 -0.98 -14.11
C ALA A 39 -3.26 -1.81 -14.28
N THR A 40 -2.79 -1.99 -15.51
CA THR A 40 -1.54 -2.72 -15.79
C THR A 40 -0.34 -2.10 -15.06
N ARG A 41 -0.25 -0.76 -15.01
CA ARG A 41 0.81 -0.06 -14.29
C ARG A 41 0.72 -0.28 -12.77
N ILE A 42 -0.48 -0.19 -12.21
CA ILE A 42 -0.74 -0.39 -10.77
C ILE A 42 -0.49 -1.83 -10.34
N GLU A 43 -0.87 -2.81 -11.14
CA GLU A 43 -0.54 -4.23 -10.92
C GLU A 43 0.99 -4.43 -10.85
N GLY A 44 1.74 -3.76 -11.73
CA GLY A 44 3.21 -3.77 -11.69
C GLY A 44 3.79 -3.22 -10.38
N TYR A 45 3.21 -2.16 -9.83
CA TYR A 45 3.62 -1.61 -8.53
C TYR A 45 3.25 -2.54 -7.37
N MET A 46 2.05 -3.15 -7.39
CA MET A 46 1.65 -4.13 -6.39
C MET A 46 2.57 -5.35 -6.37
N ALA A 47 2.96 -5.85 -7.55
CA ALA A 47 3.91 -6.95 -7.68
C ALA A 47 5.29 -6.59 -7.10
N GLN A 48 5.80 -5.40 -7.39
CA GLN A 48 7.06 -4.91 -6.81
C GLN A 48 7.00 -4.79 -5.28
N ARG A 49 5.89 -4.26 -4.76
CA ARG A 49 5.66 -4.16 -3.31
C ARG A 49 5.67 -5.54 -2.66
N GLU A 50 5.02 -6.52 -3.27
CA GLU A 50 4.99 -7.89 -2.75
C GLU A 50 6.38 -8.56 -2.82
N GLN A 51 7.13 -8.35 -3.91
CA GLN A 51 8.51 -8.82 -4.03
C GLN A 51 9.41 -8.26 -2.92
N LEU A 52 9.31 -6.95 -2.64
CA LEU A 52 10.05 -6.30 -1.57
C LEU A 52 9.65 -6.85 -0.20
N ARG A 53 8.34 -7.02 0.05
CA ARG A 53 7.85 -7.64 1.29
C ARG A 53 8.38 -9.05 1.47
N ALA A 54 8.32 -9.89 0.44
CA ALA A 54 8.82 -11.25 0.50
C ALA A 54 10.34 -11.30 0.73
N ALA A 55 11.11 -10.44 0.08
CA ALA A 55 12.56 -10.37 0.24
C ALA A 55 12.99 -9.95 1.65
N LEU A 56 12.21 -9.08 2.31
CA LEU A 56 12.50 -8.55 3.64
C LEU A 56 11.78 -9.28 4.77
N ALA A 57 10.81 -10.15 4.47
CA ALA A 57 10.06 -10.92 5.46
C ALA A 57 10.98 -11.70 6.44
N PRO A 58 12.07 -12.36 6.01
CA PRO A 58 12.95 -13.07 6.93
C PRO A 58 13.59 -12.15 7.99
N ILE A 59 13.89 -10.90 7.62
CA ILE A 59 14.48 -9.91 8.54
C ILE A 59 13.43 -9.45 9.56
N ALA A 60 12.16 -9.34 9.14
CA ALA A 60 11.07 -8.96 10.04
C ALA A 60 10.79 -10.01 11.13
N ASP A 61 11.14 -11.28 10.88
CA ASP A 61 11.00 -12.39 11.82
C ASP A 61 12.20 -12.50 12.80
N GLU A 62 13.25 -11.71 12.64
CA GLU A 62 14.38 -11.68 13.57
C GLU A 62 13.97 -11.09 14.93
N PRO A 63 14.56 -11.57 16.05
CA PRO A 63 14.29 -10.99 17.35
C PRO A 63 14.73 -9.52 17.41
N VAL A 64 13.90 -8.67 18.01
CA VAL A 64 14.25 -7.25 18.20
C VAL A 64 15.53 -7.16 19.04
N PRO A 65 16.56 -6.42 18.58
CA PRO A 65 17.79 -6.22 19.35
C PRO A 65 17.52 -5.67 20.75
N PRO A 66 18.25 -6.13 21.79
CA PRO A 66 18.04 -5.68 23.17
C PRO A 66 18.11 -4.15 23.35
N GLU A 67 18.90 -3.46 22.54
CA GLU A 67 19.08 -1.99 22.54
C GLU A 67 17.86 -1.25 21.97
N LEU A 68 17.07 -1.92 21.13
CA LEU A 68 15.84 -1.39 20.52
C LEU A 68 14.59 -1.88 21.25
N ASN A 69 14.73 -2.61 22.36
CA ASN A 69 13.61 -3.04 23.16
C ASN A 69 13.05 -1.86 23.95
N LEU A 70 11.82 -1.44 23.62
CA LEU A 70 11.14 -0.31 24.28
C LEU A 70 11.10 -0.44 25.81
N ARG A 71 11.05 -1.66 26.36
CA ARG A 71 11.09 -1.87 27.81
C ARG A 71 12.43 -1.47 28.43
N HIS A 72 13.53 -1.64 27.70
CA HIS A 72 14.87 -1.26 28.17
C HIS A 72 15.18 0.23 27.94
N MET A 73 14.51 0.88 26.99
CA MET A 73 14.69 2.31 26.73
C MET A 73 13.97 3.22 27.73
N LEU A 74 12.98 2.70 28.45
CA LEU A 74 12.14 3.46 29.40
C LEU A 74 12.56 3.29 30.87
N THR A 75 13.68 2.61 31.13
CA THR A 75 14.29 2.42 32.46
C THR A 75 15.60 3.18 32.57
#